data_AF-A0A1X7F9P0-F1
#
_entry.id   AF-A0A1X7F9P0-F1
#
_cell.length_a   1.000
_cell.length_b   1.000
_cell.length_c   1.000
_cell.angle_alpha   90.00
_cell.angle_beta   90.00
_cell.angle_gamma   90.00
#
_symmetry.space_group_name_H-M   'P 1'
#
loop_
_entity.id
_entity.type
_entity.pdbx_description
1 polymer ?
#
loop_
_entity_poly.entity_id
_entity_poly.type
_entity_poly.pdbx_seq_one_letter_code
_entity_poly.pdbx_strand_id
1 'polypeptide(L)'
;MTAEGTLADRLYEAALVPELWTETCERLAREVKSSTASIFTIDHQGTHRYVTTPNLAETFVRFAGSDLRFSNLRPERAMQRFPFSFARSTDILTADEYARDPIQRAFIEPAGMEWEAGWVFQEPTGHTVVITLMLAKGLDNFSDEQLARLNVLKPDIARAAYMSSRLAFNEARSMTETLSLLGLPAAVIGDNGRVIAMNPEIEVLSPRIRTGAEDRLVLEGAGADALLYDAIQRYKAQVVPTVQSLPMMSRHGAPALILHLLPIRRAARDIFSRSMAVVAVTEVGKVGPPDMRVLCGLFDLTPAEARVARGIAMAGRPEAIAASLGISLETARSHLKRIMSKTGTTRQAELVLLLSGLSAPTFGGGAVSRSPLKNPSDGLS
;
A
#
# COMPACT_ATOMS: atom_id res chain seq x y z
N MET A 1 19.97 34.29 -7.76
CA MET A 1 20.25 33.77 -6.41
C MET A 1 18.91 33.37 -5.82
N THR A 2 18.49 32.12 -6.03
CA THR A 2 17.23 31.61 -5.46
C THR A 2 17.39 31.59 -3.95
N ALA A 3 16.51 32.30 -3.23
CA ALA A 3 16.45 32.22 -1.77
C ALA A 3 16.19 30.76 -1.40
N GLU A 4 17.19 30.08 -0.81
CA GLU A 4 16.94 28.77 -0.21
C GLU A 4 15.95 28.98 0.92
N GLY A 5 14.74 28.40 0.78
CA GLY A 5 13.74 28.37 1.84
C GLY A 5 14.30 27.76 3.12
N THR A 6 13.69 28.12 4.24
CA THR A 6 14.09 27.61 5.57
C THR A 6 13.90 26.10 5.66
N LEU A 7 14.52 25.44 6.65
CA LEU A 7 14.28 24.01 6.89
C LEU A 7 12.80 23.71 7.18
N ALA A 8 12.08 24.64 7.81
CA ALA A 8 10.64 24.56 8.02
C ALA A 8 9.89 24.55 6.68
N ASP A 9 10.20 25.46 5.75
CA ASP A 9 9.60 25.47 4.42
C ASP A 9 9.80 24.14 3.70
N ARG A 10 11.01 23.57 3.80
CA ARG A 10 11.32 22.28 3.18
C ARG A 10 10.54 21.11 3.78
N LEU A 11 10.31 21.12 5.10
CA LEU A 11 9.46 20.14 5.77
C LEU A 11 8.02 20.20 5.22
N TYR A 12 7.47 21.40 5.03
CA TYR A 12 6.13 21.57 4.47
C TYR A 12 6.04 21.19 2.99
N GLU A 13 7.05 21.52 2.19
CA GLU A 13 7.15 21.08 0.80
C GLU A 13 7.19 19.56 0.70
N ALA A 14 8.03 18.90 1.52
CA ALA A 14 8.10 17.45 1.57
C ALA A 14 6.79 16.81 2.05
N ALA A 15 6.03 17.52 2.88
CA ALA A 15 4.73 17.04 3.31
C ALA A 15 3.72 16.91 2.16
N LEU A 16 3.85 17.75 1.12
CA LEU A 16 3.03 17.76 -0.08
C LEU A 16 3.65 16.96 -1.24
N VAL A 17 4.98 16.88 -1.31
CA VAL A 17 5.74 16.21 -2.37
C VAL A 17 6.66 15.17 -1.72
N PRO A 18 6.19 13.91 -1.55
CA PRO A 18 6.91 12.90 -0.78
C PRO A 18 8.33 12.59 -1.26
N GLU A 19 8.64 12.87 -2.54
CA GLU A 19 9.95 12.66 -3.12
C GLU A 19 11.04 13.54 -2.48
N LEU A 20 10.65 14.65 -1.85
CA LEU A 20 11.55 15.60 -1.19
C LEU A 20 11.95 15.19 0.24
N TRP A 21 11.35 14.14 0.81
CA TRP A 21 11.69 13.70 2.16
C TRP A 21 13.16 13.29 2.33
N THR A 22 13.76 12.67 1.32
CA THR A 22 15.19 12.29 1.36
C THR A 22 16.09 13.52 1.47
N GLU A 23 15.86 14.52 0.64
CA GLU A 23 16.64 15.76 0.69
C GLU A 23 16.37 16.54 1.98
N THR A 24 15.14 16.44 2.51
CA THR A 24 14.77 17.04 3.80
C THR A 24 15.57 16.40 4.95
N CYS A 25 15.76 15.07 4.96
CA CYS A 25 16.66 14.40 5.88
C CYS A 25 18.12 14.89 5.73
N GLU A 26 18.62 15.05 4.51
CA GLU A 26 19.98 15.57 4.28
C GLU A 26 20.16 17.00 4.79
N ARG A 27 19.14 17.87 4.65
CA ARG A 27 19.15 19.22 5.22
C ARG A 27 19.08 19.20 6.75
N LEU A 28 18.22 18.35 7.33
CA LEU A 28 18.12 18.18 8.77
C LEU A 28 19.45 17.70 9.37
N ALA A 29 20.14 16.77 8.72
CA ALA A 29 21.44 16.31 9.15
C ALA A 29 22.49 17.43 9.13
N ARG A 30 22.51 18.24 8.07
CA ARG A 30 23.42 19.40 7.94
C ARG A 30 23.17 20.46 9.01
N GLU A 31 21.90 20.76 9.32
CA GLU A 31 21.50 21.80 10.29
C GLU A 31 22.15 21.59 11.66
N VAL A 32 22.27 20.34 12.09
CA VAL A 32 22.85 20.00 13.40
C VAL A 32 24.17 19.26 13.31
N LYS A 33 24.78 19.24 12.12
CA LYS A 33 26.07 18.60 11.83
C LYS A 33 26.09 17.11 12.22
N SER A 34 24.98 16.41 12.03
CA SER A 34 24.94 14.95 12.16
C SER A 34 25.43 14.27 10.88
N SER A 35 25.85 13.02 10.98
CA SER A 35 26.29 12.21 9.83
C SER A 35 25.10 11.63 9.06
N THR A 36 23.96 11.50 9.71
CA THR A 36 22.71 11.03 9.11
C THR A 36 21.52 11.62 9.85
N ALA A 37 20.40 11.71 9.14
CA ALA A 37 19.08 11.88 9.72
C ALA A 37 18.10 10.95 9.00
N SER A 38 17.14 10.45 9.76
CA SER A 38 16.13 9.54 9.27
C SER A 38 14.80 9.87 9.92
N ILE A 39 13.72 9.73 9.15
CA ILE A 39 12.35 9.81 9.63
C ILE A 39 11.70 8.48 9.31
N PHE A 40 11.04 7.86 10.28
CA PHE A 40 10.32 6.64 10.04
C PHE A 40 9.04 6.54 10.85
N THR A 41 8.05 5.87 10.29
CA THR A 41 6.75 5.60 10.92
C THR A 41 6.69 4.12 11.31
N ILE A 42 6.14 3.87 12.50
CA ILE A 42 5.90 2.54 13.05
C ILE A 42 4.38 2.40 13.21
N ASP A 43 3.80 1.36 12.61
CA ASP A 43 2.39 1.02 12.85
C ASP A 43 2.21 0.12 14.08
N HIS A 44 0.96 -0.21 14.39
CA HIS A 44 0.62 -1.07 15.52
C HIS A 44 1.22 -2.49 15.43
N GLN A 45 1.59 -2.94 14.22
CA GLN A 45 2.24 -4.24 14.01
C GLN A 45 3.77 -4.14 14.01
N GLY A 46 4.34 -2.97 14.29
CA GLY A 46 5.78 -2.73 14.25
C GLY A 46 6.37 -2.72 12.84
N THR A 47 5.56 -2.43 11.82
CA THR A 47 6.02 -2.26 10.43
C THR A 47 6.58 -0.86 10.23
N HIS A 48 7.85 -0.81 9.83
CA HIS A 48 8.57 0.43 9.60
C HIS A 48 8.44 0.89 8.15
N ARG A 49 8.10 2.16 7.94
CA ARG A 49 8.35 2.88 6.68
C ARG A 49 9.29 4.02 6.98
N TYR A 50 10.32 4.20 6.15
CA TYR A 50 11.41 5.11 6.49
C TYR A 50 11.90 5.87 5.28
N VAL A 51 12.43 7.05 5.57
CA VAL A 51 13.26 7.84 4.68
C VAL A 51 14.51 8.22 5.46
N THR A 52 15.66 8.09 4.82
CA THR A 52 16.95 8.32 5.46
C THR A 52 17.93 8.89 4.46
N THR A 53 19.00 9.51 4.96
CA THR A 53 20.14 9.90 4.13
C THR A 53 20.76 8.68 3.44
N PRO A 54 21.31 8.83 2.20
CA PRO A 54 21.78 7.71 1.39
C PRO A 54 22.82 6.80 2.07
N ASN A 55 23.70 7.38 2.90
CA ASN A 55 24.75 6.66 3.62
C ASN A 55 24.22 5.62 4.63
N LEU A 56 22.95 5.69 5.03
CA LEU A 56 22.34 4.74 5.99
C LEU A 56 21.22 3.89 5.36
N ALA A 57 20.99 4.02 4.05
CA ALA A 57 19.87 3.36 3.36
C ALA A 57 19.91 1.83 3.51
N GLU A 58 21.06 1.20 3.25
CA GLU A 58 21.21 -0.26 3.36
C GLU A 58 21.01 -0.76 4.80
N THR A 59 21.52 -0.01 5.78
CA THR A 59 21.35 -0.35 7.20
C THR A 59 19.89 -0.31 7.61
N PHE A 60 19.13 0.70 7.16
CA PHE A 60 17.70 0.78 7.44
C PHE A 60 16.89 -0.34 6.75
N VAL A 61 17.27 -0.76 5.54
CA VAL A 61 16.66 -1.95 4.89
C VAL A 61 16.83 -3.18 5.79
N ARG A 62 18.06 -3.44 6.26
CA ARG A 62 18.33 -4.59 7.15
C ARG A 62 17.61 -4.47 8.49
N PHE A 63 17.60 -3.28 9.09
CA PHE A 63 16.94 -3.04 10.37
C PHE A 63 15.42 -3.23 10.28
N ALA A 64 14.77 -2.60 9.29
CA ALA A 64 13.34 -2.71 9.08
C ALA A 64 12.89 -4.16 8.75
N GLY A 65 13.76 -4.94 8.11
CA GLY A 65 13.51 -6.36 7.82
C GLY A 65 13.86 -7.33 8.96
N SER A 66 14.49 -6.87 10.05
CA SER A 66 14.95 -7.72 11.13
C SER A 66 13.98 -7.74 12.32
N ASP A 67 13.75 -8.91 12.91
CA ASP A 67 12.91 -9.04 14.11
C ASP A 67 13.50 -8.34 15.34
N LEU A 68 14.79 -8.00 15.33
CA LEU A 68 15.40 -7.19 16.38
C LEU A 68 14.73 -5.81 16.54
N ARG A 69 14.07 -5.29 15.49
CA ARG A 69 13.31 -4.03 15.57
C ARG A 69 12.23 -4.05 16.65
N PHE A 70 11.64 -5.22 16.92
CA PHE A 70 10.59 -5.40 17.94
C PHE A 70 11.13 -5.32 19.37
N SER A 71 12.43 -5.55 19.57
CA SER A 71 13.09 -5.40 20.87
C SER A 71 13.81 -4.07 21.05
N ASN A 72 13.62 -3.10 20.14
CA ASN A 72 14.22 -1.78 20.26
C ASN A 72 13.54 -0.97 21.38
N LEU A 73 14.25 -0.77 22.49
CA LEU A 73 13.74 -0.06 23.66
C LEU A 73 13.66 1.47 23.48
N ARG A 74 14.38 2.03 22.49
CA ARG A 74 14.53 3.49 22.34
C ARG A 74 13.19 4.20 22.15
N PRO A 75 12.28 3.79 21.24
CA PRO A 75 11.07 4.56 20.98
C PRO A 75 10.14 4.63 22.20
N GLU A 76 9.90 3.48 22.84
CA GLU A 76 9.04 3.40 24.03
C GLU A 76 9.59 4.26 25.18
N ARG A 77 10.88 4.12 25.50
CA ARG A 77 11.50 4.88 26.59
C ARG A 77 11.62 6.37 26.28
N ALA A 78 11.88 6.74 25.03
CA ALA A 78 11.87 8.14 24.61
C ALA A 78 10.49 8.77 24.84
N MET A 79 9.41 8.07 24.48
CA MET A 79 8.05 8.55 24.74
C MET A 79 7.74 8.67 26.24
N GLN A 80 8.23 7.73 27.07
CA GLN A 80 8.00 7.76 28.52
C GLN A 80 8.79 8.85 29.24
N ARG A 81 10.06 9.03 28.88
CA ARG A 81 11.00 9.92 29.61
C ARG A 81 11.13 11.31 28.99
N PHE A 82 11.01 11.41 27.67
CA PHE A 82 11.23 12.63 26.89
C PHE A 82 10.12 12.87 25.83
N PRO A 83 8.82 12.81 26.20
CA PRO A 83 7.72 12.92 25.23
C PRO A 83 7.76 14.21 24.41
N PHE A 84 8.32 15.28 24.99
CA PHE A 84 8.33 16.61 24.42
C PHE A 84 9.73 17.15 24.14
N SER A 85 10.76 16.31 24.02
CA SER A 85 12.10 16.76 23.57
C SER A 85 12.84 15.71 22.75
N PHE A 86 13.79 16.16 21.94
CA PHE A 86 14.88 15.29 21.50
C PHE A 86 15.71 14.85 22.71
N ALA A 87 16.19 13.62 22.67
CA ALA A 87 17.06 13.05 23.69
C ALA A 87 18.12 12.16 23.05
N ARG A 88 19.28 12.05 23.68
CA ARG A 88 20.34 11.13 23.26
C ARG A 88 19.96 9.71 23.64
N SER A 89 20.51 8.73 22.91
CA SER A 89 20.44 7.33 23.33
C SER A 89 21.00 7.12 24.75
N THR A 90 22.04 7.87 25.12
CA THR A 90 22.64 7.87 26.47
C THR A 90 21.79 8.51 27.56
N ASP A 91 20.81 9.36 27.20
CA ASP A 91 19.84 9.91 28.16
C ASP A 91 18.71 8.90 28.43
N ILE A 92 18.49 7.98 27.48
CA ILE A 92 17.38 7.00 27.48
C ILE A 92 17.82 5.64 28.05
N LEU A 93 19.03 5.20 27.71
CA LEU A 93 19.61 3.92 28.09
C LEU A 93 20.72 4.13 29.12
N THR A 94 20.78 3.25 30.12
CA THR A 94 21.93 3.18 31.03
C THR A 94 23.18 2.68 30.28
N ALA A 95 24.38 2.94 30.81
CA ALA A 95 25.62 2.49 30.17
C ALA A 95 25.68 0.97 29.94
N ASP A 96 25.15 0.18 30.88
CA ASP A 96 25.12 -1.29 30.80
C ASP A 96 24.05 -1.81 29.81
N GLU A 97 22.94 -1.08 29.65
CA GLU A 97 21.95 -1.37 28.60
C GLU A 97 22.49 -1.00 27.23
N TYR A 98 23.12 0.16 27.11
CA TYR A 98 23.75 0.63 25.87
C TYR A 98 24.83 -0.35 25.39
N ALA A 99 25.71 -0.81 26.29
CA ALA A 99 26.77 -1.76 25.96
C ALA A 99 26.25 -3.13 25.50
N ARG A 100 25.05 -3.53 25.95
CA ARG A 100 24.43 -4.83 25.61
C ARG A 100 23.38 -4.74 24.51
N ASP A 101 23.08 -3.53 24.04
CA ASP A 101 22.00 -3.28 23.10
C ASP A 101 22.20 -4.04 21.78
N PRO A 102 21.24 -4.92 21.40
CA PRO A 102 21.29 -5.63 20.12
C PRO A 102 21.24 -4.69 18.92
N ILE A 103 20.53 -3.55 19.01
CA ILE A 103 20.41 -2.60 17.89
C ILE A 103 21.76 -1.95 17.60
N GLN A 104 22.47 -1.54 18.65
CA GLN A 104 23.81 -0.98 18.56
C GLN A 104 24.78 -1.91 17.80
N ARG A 105 24.90 -3.15 18.26
CA ARG A 105 25.85 -4.13 17.71
C ARG A 105 25.48 -4.65 16.32
N ALA A 106 24.18 -4.81 16.05
CA ALA A 106 23.73 -5.40 14.79
C ALA A 106 23.63 -4.39 13.64
N PHE A 107 23.35 -3.11 13.94
CA PHE A 107 23.03 -2.11 12.90
C PHE A 107 23.87 -0.83 12.98
N ILE A 108 24.03 -0.24 14.16
CA ILE A 108 24.63 1.09 14.31
C ILE A 108 26.15 1.02 14.16
N GLU A 109 26.83 0.16 14.92
CA GLU A 109 28.29 0.01 14.86
C GLU A 109 28.78 -0.48 13.49
N PRO A 110 28.17 -1.49 12.84
CA PRO A 110 28.57 -1.92 11.51
C PRO A 110 28.35 -0.87 10.42
N ALA A 111 27.46 0.11 10.67
CA ALA A 111 27.25 1.25 9.78
C ALA A 111 28.27 2.39 10.02
N GLY A 112 29.23 2.22 10.94
CA GLY A 112 30.22 3.23 11.29
C GLY A 112 29.64 4.39 12.11
N MET A 113 28.47 4.20 12.73
CA MET A 113 27.82 5.18 13.60
C MET A 113 28.08 4.85 15.07
N GLU A 114 27.98 5.85 15.93
CA GLU A 114 28.21 5.69 17.36
C GLU A 114 27.12 6.37 18.18
N TRP A 115 26.96 7.69 18.06
CA TRP A 115 26.00 8.44 18.87
C TRP A 115 24.69 8.65 18.14
N GLU A 116 23.59 8.63 18.90
CA GLU A 116 22.25 8.88 18.38
C GLU A 116 21.52 9.90 19.24
N ALA A 117 20.75 10.77 18.59
CA ALA A 117 19.72 11.57 19.22
C ALA A 117 18.43 11.43 18.42
N GLY A 118 17.31 11.38 19.11
CA GLY A 118 16.04 11.22 18.44
C GLY A 118 14.88 11.82 19.21
N TRP A 119 13.77 11.96 18.50
CA TRP A 119 12.49 12.34 19.07
C TRP A 119 11.41 11.43 18.51
N VAL A 120 10.53 11.01 19.39
CA VAL A 120 9.43 10.11 19.09
C VAL A 120 8.14 10.76 19.55
N PHE A 121 7.13 10.74 18.69
CA PHE A 121 5.80 11.22 19.01
C PHE A 121 4.75 10.37 18.30
N GLN A 122 3.55 10.32 18.89
CA GLN A 122 2.41 9.68 18.25
C GLN A 122 1.66 10.73 17.42
N GLU A 123 1.35 10.39 16.16
CA GLU A 123 0.52 11.22 15.32
C GLU A 123 -0.97 10.82 15.44
N PRO A 124 -1.92 11.73 15.14
CA PRO A 124 -3.36 11.48 15.35
C PRO A 124 -3.96 10.28 14.62
N THR A 125 -3.35 9.78 13.55
CA THR A 125 -3.83 8.56 12.87
C THR A 125 -3.42 7.26 13.59
N GLY A 126 -2.64 7.38 14.67
CA GLY A 126 -2.26 6.26 15.54
C GLY A 126 -0.86 5.72 15.30
N HIS A 127 -0.16 6.16 14.25
CA HIS A 127 1.24 5.79 14.00
C HIS A 127 2.19 6.49 14.97
N THR A 128 3.29 5.81 15.28
CA THR A 128 4.43 6.41 15.97
C THR A 128 5.40 6.93 14.93
N VAL A 129 5.74 8.22 14.99
CA VAL A 129 6.75 8.85 14.15
C VAL A 129 8.03 8.96 14.95
N VAL A 130 9.13 8.52 14.36
CA VAL A 130 10.48 8.60 14.92
C VAL A 130 11.35 9.44 14.01
N ILE A 131 12.00 10.45 14.57
CA ILE A 131 13.11 11.16 13.95
C ILE A 131 14.36 10.72 14.68
N THR A 132 15.34 10.20 13.95
CA THR A 132 16.64 9.85 14.51
C THR A 132 17.75 10.53 13.73
N LEU A 133 18.77 10.98 14.44
CA LEU A 133 19.99 11.53 13.89
C LEU A 133 21.15 10.76 14.51
N MET A 134 22.16 10.45 13.69
CA MET A 134 23.34 9.73 14.17
C MET A 134 24.62 10.45 13.79
N LEU A 135 25.64 10.27 14.64
CA LEU A 135 27.00 10.75 14.42
C LEU A 135 27.91 9.54 14.19
N ALA A 136 28.82 9.70 13.24
CA ALA A 136 29.84 8.72 12.92
C ALA A 136 30.77 8.46 14.11
N LYS A 137 31.35 7.27 14.14
CA LYS A 137 32.32 6.86 15.15
C LYS A 137 33.51 7.82 15.23
N GLY A 138 33.92 8.15 16.46
CA GLY A 138 35.04 9.06 16.73
C GLY A 138 34.67 10.54 16.77
N LEU A 139 33.38 10.88 16.62
CA LEU A 139 32.86 12.20 16.94
C LEU A 139 32.40 12.26 18.41
N ASP A 140 32.35 13.45 18.97
CA ASP A 140 31.71 13.68 20.27
C ASP A 140 30.20 13.49 20.15
N ASN A 141 29.55 13.10 21.26
CA ASN A 141 28.09 12.98 21.32
C ASN A 141 27.41 14.35 21.12
N PHE A 142 26.11 14.35 20.79
CA PHE A 142 25.32 15.56 20.58
C PHE A 142 25.40 16.50 21.78
N SER A 143 25.72 17.77 21.59
CA SER A 143 25.72 18.78 22.65
C SER A 143 24.31 19.23 23.02
N ASP A 144 24.15 19.84 24.20
CA ASP A 144 22.85 20.41 24.61
C ASP A 144 22.41 21.52 23.65
N GLU A 145 23.35 22.25 23.05
CA GLU A 145 23.09 23.27 22.04
C GLU A 145 22.53 22.66 20.74
N GLN A 146 23.06 21.50 20.31
CA GLN A 146 22.52 20.77 19.16
C GLN A 146 21.09 20.28 19.45
N LEU A 147 20.83 19.72 20.64
CA LEU A 147 19.47 19.32 21.04
C LEU A 147 18.52 20.52 21.12
N ALA A 148 18.98 21.67 21.62
CA ALA A 148 18.18 22.89 21.66
C ALA A 148 17.76 23.35 20.25
N ARG A 149 18.68 23.31 19.27
CA ARG A 149 18.36 23.59 17.86
C ARG A 149 17.32 22.62 17.30
N LEU A 150 17.48 21.31 17.54
CA LEU A 150 16.48 20.31 17.11
C LEU A 150 15.11 20.57 17.75
N ASN A 151 15.08 20.94 19.03
CA ASN A 151 13.85 21.20 19.75
C ASN A 151 13.07 22.41 19.21
N VAL A 152 13.74 23.41 18.60
CA VAL A 152 13.08 24.53 17.91
C VAL A 152 12.30 24.06 16.67
N LEU A 153 12.81 23.05 15.95
CA LEU A 153 12.20 22.55 14.70
C LEU A 153 11.02 21.60 14.93
N LYS A 154 10.86 21.11 16.16
CA LYS A 154 9.83 20.11 16.50
C LYS A 154 8.41 20.46 16.04
N PRO A 155 7.91 21.69 16.27
CA PRO A 155 6.55 22.04 15.87
C PRO A 155 6.36 21.92 14.35
N ASP A 156 7.36 22.31 13.56
CA ASP A 156 7.32 22.21 12.11
C ASP A 156 7.37 20.75 11.65
N ILE A 157 8.23 19.93 12.24
CA ILE A 157 8.31 18.50 11.91
C ILE A 157 6.98 17.79 12.24
N ALA A 158 6.40 18.06 13.41
CA ALA A 158 5.11 17.48 13.81
C ALA A 158 3.98 17.89 12.87
N ARG A 159 3.92 19.17 12.49
CA ARG A 159 2.92 19.68 11.54
C ARG A 159 3.10 19.07 10.16
N ALA A 160 4.32 18.99 9.64
CA ALA A 160 4.61 18.38 8.35
C ALA A 160 4.21 16.89 8.33
N ALA A 161 4.59 16.12 9.36
CA ALA A 161 4.19 14.72 9.50
C ALA A 161 2.65 14.57 9.54
N TYR A 162 1.97 15.40 10.35
CA TYR A 162 0.50 15.40 10.41
C TYR A 162 -0.14 15.73 9.06
N MET A 163 0.39 16.73 8.35
CA MET A 163 -0.09 17.12 7.02
C MET A 163 0.03 15.95 6.02
N SER A 164 1.17 15.27 5.99
CA SER A 164 1.37 14.10 5.13
C SER A 164 0.39 12.97 5.44
N SER A 165 0.21 12.63 6.72
CA SER A 165 -0.74 11.58 7.12
C SER A 165 -2.18 11.95 6.79
N ARG A 166 -2.57 13.21 6.95
CA ARG A 166 -3.91 13.70 6.58
C ARG A 166 -4.14 13.69 5.07
N LEU A 167 -3.14 14.09 4.28
CA LEU A 167 -3.21 14.04 2.82
C LEU A 167 -3.38 12.60 2.33
N ALA A 168 -2.54 11.69 2.82
CA ALA A 168 -2.63 10.26 2.53
C ALA A 168 -4.01 9.66 2.85
N PHE A 169 -4.59 10.01 4.00
CA PHE A 169 -5.93 9.56 4.39
C PHE A 169 -7.02 10.14 3.47
N ASN A 170 -6.96 11.43 3.16
CA ASN A 170 -7.92 12.08 2.27
C ASN A 170 -7.85 11.53 0.83
N GLU A 171 -6.67 11.19 0.34
CA GLU A 171 -6.50 10.54 -0.97
C GLU A 171 -7.20 9.17 -1.00
N ALA A 172 -7.02 8.34 0.04
CA ALA A 172 -7.72 7.06 0.13
C ALA A 172 -9.25 7.24 0.10
N ARG A 173 -9.76 8.25 0.83
CA ARG A 173 -11.18 8.58 0.82
C ARG A 173 -11.67 9.06 -0.55
N SER A 174 -10.91 9.93 -1.20
CA SER A 174 -11.19 10.45 -2.54
C SER A 174 -11.26 9.33 -3.59
N MET A 175 -10.40 8.30 -3.49
CA MET A 175 -10.47 7.11 -4.35
C MET A 175 -11.80 6.38 -4.20
N THR A 176 -12.26 6.15 -2.96
CA THR A 176 -13.56 5.48 -2.70
C THR A 176 -14.77 6.34 -3.08
N GLU A 177 -14.70 7.66 -2.87
CA GLU A 177 -15.73 8.61 -3.30
C GLU A 177 -15.87 8.63 -4.83
N THR A 178 -14.75 8.61 -5.55
CA THR A 178 -14.74 8.53 -7.02
C THR A 178 -15.42 7.25 -7.53
N LEU A 179 -15.23 6.13 -6.83
CA LEU A 179 -15.88 4.86 -7.17
C LEU A 179 -17.38 4.83 -6.80
N SER A 180 -17.77 5.54 -5.75
CA SER A 180 -19.18 5.72 -5.38
C SER A 180 -19.96 6.48 -6.45
N LEU A 181 -19.36 7.47 -7.13
CA LEU A 181 -19.98 8.16 -8.28
C LEU A 181 -20.37 7.21 -9.43
N LEU A 182 -19.80 6.01 -9.46
CA LEU A 182 -20.04 4.97 -10.46
C LEU A 182 -20.93 3.84 -9.93
N GLY A 183 -21.35 3.92 -8.66
CA GLY A 183 -22.07 2.85 -7.98
C GLY A 183 -21.25 1.59 -7.78
N LEU A 184 -19.90 1.68 -7.78
CA LEU A 184 -19.02 0.54 -7.60
C LEU A 184 -18.67 0.37 -6.11
N PRO A 185 -19.02 -0.76 -5.47
CA PRO A 185 -18.58 -1.09 -4.12
C PRO A 185 -17.05 -1.14 -4.03
N ALA A 186 -16.47 -0.34 -3.14
CA ALA A 186 -15.03 -0.24 -3.02
C ALA A 186 -14.50 0.07 -1.61
N ALA A 187 -13.28 -0.40 -1.34
CA ALA A 187 -12.50 -0.08 -0.15
C ALA A 187 -11.01 0.10 -0.50
N VAL A 188 -10.33 1.02 0.17
CA VAL A 188 -8.85 1.10 0.17
C VAL A 188 -8.32 0.29 1.33
N ILE A 189 -7.42 -0.64 1.03
CA ILE A 189 -6.72 -1.44 2.04
C ILE A 189 -5.26 -1.00 2.19
N GLY A 190 -4.78 -0.99 3.42
CA GLY A 190 -3.41 -0.69 3.78
C GLY A 190 -2.46 -1.88 3.65
N ASP A 191 -1.16 -1.63 3.78
CA ASP A 191 -0.10 -2.63 3.81
C ASP A 191 -0.17 -3.61 5.00
N ASN A 192 -0.92 -3.27 6.04
CA ASN A 192 -1.27 -4.15 7.16
C ASN A 192 -2.55 -4.98 6.90
N GLY A 193 -3.20 -4.81 5.74
CA GLY A 193 -4.44 -5.48 5.36
C GLY A 193 -5.71 -4.88 5.97
N ARG A 194 -5.61 -3.73 6.66
CA ARG A 194 -6.75 -3.02 7.25
C ARG A 194 -7.39 -2.07 6.24
N VAL A 195 -8.69 -1.83 6.38
CA VAL A 195 -9.44 -0.85 5.60
C VAL A 195 -9.08 0.56 6.07
N ILE A 196 -8.59 1.38 5.15
CA ILE A 196 -8.28 2.80 5.41
C ILE A 196 -9.50 3.67 5.09
N ALA A 197 -10.21 3.35 4.01
CA ALA A 197 -11.43 4.01 3.58
C ALA A 197 -12.34 3.03 2.84
N MET A 198 -13.65 3.23 2.89
CA MET A 198 -14.63 2.47 2.12
C MET A 198 -15.83 3.35 1.76
N ASN A 199 -16.55 2.98 0.71
CA ASN A 199 -17.77 3.67 0.30
C ASN A 199 -19.04 2.95 0.79
N PRO A 200 -20.21 3.63 0.85
CA PRO A 200 -21.45 3.02 1.30
C PRO A 200 -21.86 1.78 0.48
N GLU A 201 -21.49 1.73 -0.81
CA GLU A 201 -21.85 0.64 -1.71
C GLU A 201 -21.24 -0.71 -1.29
N ILE A 202 -20.03 -0.73 -0.69
CA ILE A 202 -19.46 -1.97 -0.14
C ILE A 202 -20.05 -2.34 1.21
N GLU A 203 -20.48 -1.36 2.01
CA GLU A 203 -21.11 -1.62 3.31
C GLU A 203 -22.45 -2.36 3.15
N VAL A 204 -23.20 -2.05 2.09
CA VAL A 204 -24.47 -2.71 1.75
C VAL A 204 -24.28 -4.20 1.40
N LEU A 205 -23.06 -4.64 1.08
CA LEU A 205 -22.77 -6.06 0.80
C LEU A 205 -22.69 -6.92 2.08
N SER A 206 -22.84 -6.33 3.27
CA SER A 206 -22.96 -7.08 4.52
C SER A 206 -24.20 -8.00 4.51
N PRO A 207 -24.12 -9.25 5.02
CA PRO A 207 -23.00 -9.84 5.77
C PRO A 207 -21.90 -10.47 4.89
N ARG A 208 -22.05 -10.46 3.56
CA ARG A 208 -21.15 -11.17 2.64
C ARG A 208 -19.76 -10.58 2.57
N ILE A 209 -19.69 -9.25 2.62
CA ILE A 209 -18.46 -8.49 2.80
C ILE A 209 -18.72 -7.54 3.95
N ARG A 210 -17.90 -7.62 4.99
CA ARG A 210 -18.04 -6.76 6.17
C ARG A 210 -16.68 -6.39 6.72
N THR A 211 -16.65 -5.35 7.53
CA THR A 211 -15.48 -5.02 8.34
C THR A 211 -15.50 -5.84 9.63
N GLY A 212 -14.42 -6.56 9.89
CA GLY A 212 -14.22 -7.41 11.06
C GLY A 212 -13.31 -6.77 12.10
N ALA A 213 -12.72 -7.61 12.96
CA ALA A 213 -11.74 -7.15 13.94
C ALA A 213 -10.54 -6.49 13.25
N GLU A 214 -9.95 -5.50 13.92
CA GLU A 214 -8.84 -4.68 13.39
C GLU A 214 -9.13 -4.01 12.04
N ASP A 215 -10.39 -3.66 11.76
CA ASP A 215 -10.80 -2.99 10.52
C ASP A 215 -10.46 -3.77 9.23
N ARG A 216 -10.37 -5.10 9.30
CA ARG A 216 -10.09 -5.93 8.10
C ARG A 216 -11.37 -6.31 7.37
N LEU A 217 -11.30 -6.41 6.04
CA LEU A 217 -12.40 -7.01 5.27
C LEU A 217 -12.48 -8.50 5.59
N VAL A 218 -13.69 -8.96 5.90
CA VAL A 218 -14.01 -10.37 6.12
C VAL A 218 -15.04 -10.80 5.09
N LEU A 219 -14.73 -11.89 4.39
CA LEU A 219 -15.61 -12.45 3.37
C LEU A 219 -16.40 -13.63 3.94
N GLU A 220 -17.70 -13.67 3.64
CA GLU A 220 -18.56 -14.76 4.03
C GLU A 220 -18.35 -15.98 3.13
N GLY A 221 -18.16 -17.16 3.74
CA GLY A 221 -18.06 -18.44 3.05
C GLY A 221 -16.80 -19.20 3.42
N ALA A 222 -16.87 -20.54 3.37
CA ALA A 222 -15.74 -21.38 3.70
C ALA A 222 -14.56 -21.11 2.73
N GLY A 223 -13.43 -20.66 3.28
CA GLY A 223 -12.20 -20.41 2.53
C GLY A 223 -12.13 -19.06 1.79
N ALA A 224 -13.21 -18.28 1.70
CA ALA A 224 -13.18 -16.98 1.02
C ALA A 224 -12.25 -15.98 1.72
N ASP A 225 -12.30 -15.96 3.06
CA ASP A 225 -11.42 -15.13 3.90
C ASP A 225 -9.94 -15.53 3.74
N ALA A 226 -9.66 -16.83 3.73
CA ALA A 226 -8.30 -17.36 3.48
C ALA A 226 -7.78 -16.98 2.09
N LEU A 227 -8.64 -17.03 1.06
CA LEU A 227 -8.27 -16.61 -0.29
C LEU A 227 -7.93 -15.11 -0.36
N LEU A 228 -8.69 -14.25 0.34
CA LEU A 228 -8.39 -12.82 0.44
C LEU A 228 -7.07 -12.58 1.17
N TYR A 229 -6.85 -13.28 2.28
CA TYR A 229 -5.59 -13.21 3.02
C TYR A 229 -4.40 -13.62 2.14
N ASP A 230 -4.47 -14.75 1.45
CA ASP A 230 -3.42 -15.23 0.55
C ASP A 230 -3.19 -14.29 -0.63
N ALA A 231 -4.24 -13.63 -1.13
CA ALA A 231 -4.11 -12.61 -2.17
C ALA A 231 -3.36 -11.39 -1.66
N ILE A 232 -3.71 -10.88 -0.48
CA ILE A 232 -3.01 -9.78 0.20
C ILE A 232 -1.54 -10.12 0.45
N GLN A 233 -1.25 -11.34 0.91
CA GLN A 233 0.13 -11.76 1.16
C GLN A 233 0.95 -11.89 -0.14
N ARG A 234 0.37 -12.49 -1.19
CA ARG A 234 1.01 -12.51 -2.53
C ARG A 234 1.21 -11.11 -3.08
N TYR A 235 0.26 -10.23 -2.84
CA TYR A 235 0.31 -8.84 -3.26
C TYR A 235 1.51 -8.11 -2.61
N LYS A 236 1.72 -8.28 -1.30
CA LYS A 236 2.88 -7.72 -0.57
C LYS A 236 4.23 -8.28 -1.01
N ALA A 237 4.27 -9.54 -1.45
CA ALA A 237 5.50 -10.21 -1.87
C ALA A 237 5.98 -9.81 -3.29
N GLN A 238 5.14 -9.13 -4.08
CA GLN A 238 5.47 -8.73 -5.45
C GLN A 238 6.20 -7.38 -5.49
N VAL A 239 7.30 -7.31 -6.25
CA VAL A 239 8.04 -6.06 -6.51
C VAL A 239 7.18 -5.06 -7.28
N VAL A 240 6.40 -5.54 -8.24
CA VAL A 240 5.40 -4.75 -8.97
C VAL A 240 4.08 -5.51 -8.90
N PRO A 241 3.18 -5.15 -7.98
CA PRO A 241 1.92 -5.86 -7.84
C PRO A 241 1.06 -5.72 -9.09
N THR A 242 0.44 -6.82 -9.51
CA THR A 242 -0.55 -6.84 -10.59
C THR A 242 -1.96 -6.97 -10.03
N VAL A 243 -2.96 -6.70 -10.87
CA VAL A 243 -4.35 -6.87 -10.46
C VAL A 243 -4.63 -8.33 -10.13
N GLN A 244 -5.25 -8.58 -8.97
CA GLN A 244 -5.72 -9.89 -8.57
C GLN A 244 -7.24 -9.91 -8.53
N SER A 245 -7.87 -10.99 -8.99
CA SER A 245 -9.32 -11.16 -8.94
C SER A 245 -9.69 -12.41 -8.16
N LEU A 246 -10.62 -12.27 -7.22
CA LEU A 246 -11.04 -13.31 -6.29
C LEU A 246 -12.54 -13.56 -6.48
N PRO A 247 -12.93 -14.77 -6.90
CA PRO A 247 -14.34 -15.11 -7.02
C PRO A 247 -14.94 -15.36 -5.63
N MET A 248 -16.13 -14.83 -5.40
CA MET A 248 -16.99 -15.18 -4.27
C MET A 248 -18.29 -15.80 -4.79
N MET A 249 -18.54 -17.04 -4.40
CA MET A 249 -19.68 -17.82 -4.91
C MET A 249 -21.03 -17.23 -4.46
N SER A 250 -22.07 -17.49 -5.25
CA SER A 250 -23.45 -17.21 -4.86
C SER A 250 -23.81 -17.97 -3.57
N ARG A 251 -24.54 -17.32 -2.67
CA ARG A 251 -24.97 -17.91 -1.39
C ARG A 251 -26.29 -17.30 -0.96
N HIS A 252 -27.21 -18.13 -0.44
CA HIS A 252 -28.51 -17.69 0.10
C HIS A 252 -29.32 -16.78 -0.85
N GLY A 253 -29.26 -17.03 -2.16
CA GLY A 253 -29.97 -16.23 -3.18
C GLY A 253 -29.25 -14.94 -3.59
N ALA A 254 -28.12 -14.60 -2.97
CA ALA A 254 -27.28 -13.47 -3.39
C ALA A 254 -26.44 -13.81 -4.63
N PRO A 255 -26.16 -12.83 -5.51
CA PRO A 255 -25.39 -13.06 -6.74
C PRO A 255 -23.94 -13.46 -6.47
N ALA A 256 -23.29 -14.21 -7.36
CA ALA A 256 -21.84 -14.39 -7.27
C ALA A 256 -21.15 -13.03 -7.45
N LEU A 257 -20.05 -12.79 -6.74
CA LEU A 257 -19.27 -11.54 -6.84
C LEU A 257 -17.84 -11.83 -7.30
N ILE A 258 -17.18 -10.82 -7.85
CA ILE A 258 -15.73 -10.81 -8.06
C ILE A 258 -15.15 -9.62 -7.32
N LEU A 259 -14.15 -9.89 -6.47
CA LEU A 259 -13.36 -8.86 -5.81
C LEU A 259 -12.09 -8.64 -6.62
N HIS A 260 -11.82 -7.40 -7.00
CA HIS A 260 -10.64 -6.99 -7.72
C HIS A 260 -9.71 -6.21 -6.77
N LEU A 261 -8.51 -6.74 -6.53
CA LEU A 261 -7.42 -6.06 -5.84
C LEU A 261 -6.60 -5.29 -6.86
N LEU A 262 -6.80 -3.98 -6.93
CA LEU A 262 -6.17 -3.06 -7.86
C LEU A 262 -4.99 -2.35 -7.18
N PRO A 263 -3.81 -2.31 -7.82
CA PRO A 263 -2.65 -1.74 -7.17
C PRO A 263 -2.63 -0.22 -7.14
N ILE A 264 -2.35 0.35 -5.97
CA ILE A 264 -2.09 1.79 -5.85
C ILE A 264 -0.60 2.00 -6.08
N ARG A 265 -0.23 2.46 -7.28
CA ARG A 265 1.16 2.81 -7.62
C ARG A 265 1.49 4.16 -6.99
N ARG A 266 2.23 4.17 -5.87
CA ARG A 266 2.75 5.39 -5.25
C ARG A 266 4.25 5.51 -5.46
N ALA A 267 4.76 6.73 -5.29
CA ALA A 267 6.19 6.95 -5.17
C ALA A 267 6.75 6.15 -3.97
N ALA A 268 7.86 5.45 -4.18
CA ALA A 268 8.51 4.63 -3.14
C ALA A 268 8.93 5.40 -1.88
N ARG A 269 8.79 6.74 -1.88
CA ARG A 269 9.21 7.66 -0.81
C ARG A 269 8.06 8.19 0.05
N ASP A 270 6.82 7.77 -0.23
CA ASP A 270 5.67 8.10 0.60
C ASP A 270 5.62 7.21 1.85
N ILE A 271 6.29 7.67 2.92
CA ILE A 271 6.43 6.95 4.19
C ILE A 271 5.22 7.12 5.13
N PHE A 272 4.35 8.08 4.83
CA PHE A 272 3.17 8.41 5.64
C PHE A 272 1.90 7.75 5.10
N SER A 273 1.76 7.54 3.79
CA SER A 273 0.66 6.73 3.30
C SER A 273 0.96 5.25 3.42
N ARG A 274 -0.05 4.50 3.83
CA ARG A 274 -0.02 3.04 3.94
C ARG A 274 -0.96 2.35 2.97
N SER A 275 -1.65 3.12 2.13
CA SER A 275 -2.55 2.61 1.08
C SER A 275 -1.80 1.70 0.14
N MET A 276 -2.25 0.46 0.04
CA MET A 276 -1.60 -0.60 -0.73
C MET A 276 -2.40 -0.96 -1.98
N ALA A 277 -3.72 -1.12 -1.84
CA ALA A 277 -4.59 -1.52 -2.93
C ALA A 277 -6.00 -0.96 -2.77
N VAL A 278 -6.71 -0.84 -3.90
CA VAL A 278 -8.16 -0.65 -3.94
C VAL A 278 -8.82 -2.00 -4.16
N VAL A 279 -9.75 -2.36 -3.30
CA VAL A 279 -10.67 -3.49 -3.48
C VAL A 279 -11.92 -2.94 -4.15
N ALA A 280 -12.24 -3.42 -5.35
CA ALA A 280 -13.50 -3.12 -6.04
C ALA A 280 -14.31 -4.40 -6.22
N VAL A 281 -15.63 -4.35 -6.06
CA VAL A 281 -16.50 -5.54 -6.14
C VAL A 281 -17.47 -5.41 -7.31
N THR A 282 -17.61 -6.48 -8.09
CA THR A 282 -18.57 -6.56 -9.19
C THR A 282 -19.49 -7.76 -9.03
N GLU A 283 -20.77 -7.62 -9.42
CA GLU A 283 -21.73 -8.72 -9.47
C GLU A 283 -21.57 -9.52 -10.77
N VAL A 284 -21.41 -10.83 -10.67
CA VAL A 284 -21.41 -11.76 -11.80
C VAL A 284 -22.81 -11.77 -12.42
N GLY A 285 -22.91 -11.34 -13.68
CA GLY A 285 -24.14 -11.37 -14.46
C GLY A 285 -24.85 -10.03 -14.61
N LYS A 286 -24.48 -9.02 -13.80
CA LYS A 286 -24.82 -7.61 -14.04
C LYS A 286 -23.60 -6.88 -14.63
N VAL A 287 -23.22 -7.14 -15.87
CA VAL A 287 -22.16 -6.35 -16.51
C VAL A 287 -22.50 -5.97 -17.94
N GLY A 288 -22.58 -4.66 -18.17
CA GLY A 288 -22.15 -4.02 -19.42
C GLY A 288 -20.74 -3.46 -19.21
N PRO A 289 -19.97 -3.18 -20.28
CA PRO A 289 -18.57 -2.80 -20.16
C PRO A 289 -18.37 -1.57 -19.25
N PRO A 290 -17.31 -1.53 -18.42
CA PRO A 290 -17.03 -0.41 -17.51
C PRO A 290 -16.95 0.92 -18.27
N ASP A 291 -17.44 1.99 -17.65
CA ASP A 291 -17.39 3.34 -18.25
C ASP A 291 -15.94 3.73 -18.53
N MET A 292 -15.71 4.33 -19.70
CA MET A 292 -14.41 4.73 -20.22
C MET A 292 -13.66 5.65 -19.24
N ARG A 293 -14.36 6.49 -18.48
CA ARG A 293 -13.77 7.36 -17.46
C ARG A 293 -13.17 6.58 -16.29
N VAL A 294 -13.76 5.44 -15.95
CA VAL A 294 -13.30 4.53 -14.89
C VAL A 294 -12.00 3.86 -15.29
N LEU A 295 -11.94 3.39 -16.54
CA LEU A 295 -10.74 2.78 -17.09
C LEU A 295 -9.58 3.79 -17.20
N CYS A 296 -9.89 5.04 -17.54
CA CYS A 296 -8.91 6.13 -17.52
C CYS A 296 -8.38 6.42 -16.10
N GLY A 297 -9.28 6.55 -15.12
CA GLY A 297 -8.90 6.93 -13.75
C GLY A 297 -8.22 5.82 -12.94
N LEU A 298 -8.61 4.55 -13.13
CA LEU A 298 -8.07 3.43 -12.34
C LEU A 298 -6.75 2.87 -12.89
N PHE A 299 -6.50 3.01 -14.19
CA PHE A 299 -5.35 2.39 -14.87
C PHE A 299 -4.47 3.40 -15.62
N ASP A 300 -4.68 4.70 -15.40
CA ASP A 300 -4.01 5.78 -16.12
C ASP A 300 -4.08 5.62 -17.66
N LEU A 301 -5.23 5.13 -18.16
CA LEU A 301 -5.42 4.99 -19.61
C LEU A 301 -5.71 6.35 -20.24
N THR A 302 -5.11 6.59 -21.40
CA THR A 302 -5.50 7.69 -22.28
C THR A 302 -6.90 7.43 -22.87
N PRO A 303 -7.60 8.47 -23.35
CA PRO A 303 -8.90 8.28 -24.01
C PRO A 303 -8.86 7.34 -25.23
N ALA A 304 -7.72 7.26 -25.92
CA ALA A 304 -7.51 6.32 -27.02
C ALA A 304 -7.38 4.86 -26.52
N GLU A 305 -6.62 4.65 -25.45
CA GLU A 305 -6.46 3.33 -24.83
C GLU A 305 -7.76 2.83 -24.21
N ALA A 306 -8.55 3.70 -23.57
CA ALA A 306 -9.82 3.32 -22.97
C ALA A 306 -10.86 2.89 -24.02
N ARG A 307 -10.85 3.50 -25.22
CA ARG A 307 -11.69 3.05 -26.35
C ARG A 307 -11.32 1.64 -26.82
N VAL A 308 -10.03 1.35 -26.95
CA VAL A 308 -9.54 0.00 -27.31
C VAL A 308 -9.85 -1.00 -26.21
N ALA A 309 -9.65 -0.64 -24.93
CA ALA A 309 -9.98 -1.48 -23.78
C ALA A 309 -11.46 -1.88 -23.75
N ARG A 310 -12.37 -0.94 -24.04
CA ARG A 310 -13.81 -1.23 -24.15
C ARG A 310 -14.14 -2.25 -25.25
N GLY A 311 -13.48 -2.16 -26.40
CA GLY A 311 -13.64 -3.14 -27.48
C GLY A 311 -13.14 -4.54 -27.08
N ILE A 312 -12.06 -4.61 -26.30
CA ILE A 312 -11.53 -5.86 -25.74
C ILE A 312 -12.49 -6.45 -24.70
N ALA A 313 -13.08 -5.61 -23.84
CA ALA A 313 -14.04 -6.02 -22.81
C ALA A 313 -15.26 -6.77 -23.38
N MET A 314 -15.66 -6.46 -24.62
CA MET A 314 -16.74 -7.13 -25.35
C MET A 314 -16.27 -8.40 -26.09
N ALA A 315 -15.13 -8.98 -25.71
CA ALA A 315 -14.48 -10.14 -26.33
C ALA A 315 -14.15 -9.95 -27.83
N GLY A 316 -13.94 -8.72 -28.28
CA GLY A 316 -13.54 -8.42 -29.65
C GLY A 316 -12.14 -8.97 -29.98
N ARG A 317 -11.99 -9.64 -31.13
CA ARG A 317 -10.66 -9.93 -31.69
C ARG A 317 -9.96 -8.62 -32.09
N PRO A 318 -8.63 -8.51 -31.98
CA PRO A 318 -7.90 -7.29 -32.36
C PRO A 318 -8.23 -6.78 -33.76
N GLU A 319 -8.52 -7.69 -34.70
CA GLU A 319 -8.94 -7.38 -36.06
C GLU A 319 -10.31 -6.69 -36.11
N ALA A 320 -11.26 -7.14 -35.30
CA ALA A 320 -12.60 -6.55 -35.20
C ALA A 320 -12.55 -5.17 -34.51
N ILE A 321 -11.68 -5.03 -33.50
CA ILE A 321 -11.48 -3.76 -32.79
C ILE A 321 -10.86 -2.72 -33.73
N ALA A 322 -9.82 -3.12 -34.48
CA ALA A 322 -9.17 -2.26 -35.48
C ALA A 322 -10.17 -1.74 -36.52
N ALA A 323 -11.00 -2.64 -37.06
CA ALA A 323 -12.06 -2.29 -38.01
C ALA A 323 -13.11 -1.34 -37.39
N SER A 324 -13.54 -1.61 -36.15
CA SER A 324 -14.56 -0.78 -35.48
C SER A 324 -14.09 0.64 -35.11
N LEU A 325 -12.77 0.82 -34.91
CA LEU A 325 -12.17 2.09 -34.50
C LEU A 325 -11.50 2.84 -35.65
N GLY A 326 -11.49 2.28 -36.87
CA GLY A 326 -10.85 2.88 -38.04
C GLY A 326 -9.32 3.00 -37.90
N ILE A 327 -8.68 2.10 -37.15
CA ILE A 327 -7.23 2.08 -36.92
C ILE A 327 -6.60 0.84 -37.56
N SER A 328 -5.28 0.87 -37.78
CA SER A 328 -4.57 -0.32 -38.28
C SER A 328 -4.51 -1.44 -37.23
N LEU A 329 -4.39 -2.69 -37.68
CA LEU A 329 -4.20 -3.84 -36.81
C LEU A 329 -2.95 -3.70 -35.94
N GLU A 330 -1.88 -3.11 -36.49
CA GLU A 330 -0.63 -2.86 -35.77
C GLU A 330 -0.83 -1.84 -34.64
N THR A 331 -1.58 -0.77 -34.89
CA THR A 331 -1.94 0.23 -33.87
C THR A 331 -2.82 -0.38 -32.78
N ALA A 332 -3.78 -1.23 -33.14
CA ALA A 332 -4.60 -1.96 -32.17
C ALA A 332 -3.77 -2.90 -31.28
N ARG A 333 -2.81 -3.63 -31.86
CA ARG A 333 -1.88 -4.50 -31.12
C ARG A 333 -0.94 -3.71 -30.20
N SER A 334 -0.46 -2.56 -30.66
CA SER A 334 0.37 -1.65 -29.86
C SER A 334 -0.40 -1.09 -28.65
N HIS A 335 -1.64 -0.64 -28.86
CA HIS A 335 -2.52 -0.21 -27.78
C HIS A 335 -2.84 -1.35 -26.81
N LEU A 336 -3.15 -2.56 -27.30
CA LEU A 336 -3.37 -3.74 -26.46
C LEU A 336 -2.17 -4.02 -25.57
N LYS A 337 -0.95 -4.02 -26.12
CA LYS A 337 0.29 -4.23 -25.33
C LYS A 337 0.48 -3.17 -24.25
N ARG A 338 0.19 -1.90 -24.57
CA ARG A 338 0.31 -0.78 -23.63
C ARG A 338 -0.76 -0.82 -22.54
N ILE A 339 -1.99 -1.15 -22.89
CA ILE A 339 -3.10 -1.38 -21.94
C ILE A 339 -2.72 -2.52 -21.01
N MET A 340 -2.31 -3.67 -21.54
CA MET A 340 -1.90 -4.83 -20.74
C MET A 340 -0.76 -4.52 -19.76
N SER A 341 0.19 -3.68 -20.17
CA SER A 341 1.25 -3.17 -19.29
C SER A 341 0.68 -2.27 -18.18
N LYS A 342 -0.19 -1.31 -18.54
CA LYS A 342 -0.84 -0.39 -17.59
C LYS A 342 -1.73 -1.12 -16.59
N THR A 343 -2.50 -2.11 -17.04
CA THR A 343 -3.39 -2.96 -16.23
C THR A 343 -2.69 -4.14 -15.54
N GLY A 344 -1.40 -4.37 -15.82
CA GLY A 344 -0.64 -5.47 -15.21
C GLY A 344 -1.07 -6.87 -15.64
N THR A 345 -1.74 -7.01 -16.78
CA THR A 345 -2.21 -8.30 -17.32
C THR A 345 -1.23 -8.84 -18.35
N THR A 346 -1.02 -10.16 -18.39
CA THR A 346 -0.04 -10.80 -19.30
C THR A 346 -0.70 -11.49 -20.48
N ARG A 347 -2.00 -11.83 -20.37
CA ARG A 347 -2.79 -12.45 -21.43
C ARG A 347 -4.05 -11.62 -21.74
N GLN A 348 -4.45 -11.57 -23.02
CA GLN A 348 -5.68 -10.88 -23.42
C GLN A 348 -6.91 -11.42 -22.67
N ALA A 349 -6.97 -12.72 -22.38
CA ALA A 349 -8.03 -13.32 -21.59
C ALA A 349 -8.09 -12.77 -20.14
N GLU A 350 -6.93 -12.50 -19.52
CA GLU A 350 -6.86 -11.85 -18.20
C GLU A 350 -7.36 -10.41 -18.26
N LEU A 351 -7.04 -9.70 -19.34
CA LEU A 351 -7.54 -8.35 -19.59
C LEU A 351 -9.05 -8.35 -19.84
N VAL A 352 -9.58 -9.32 -20.59
CA VAL A 352 -11.03 -9.47 -20.80
C VAL A 352 -11.71 -9.69 -19.45
N LEU A 353 -11.24 -10.64 -18.63
CA LEU A 353 -11.78 -10.94 -17.30
C LEU A 353 -11.75 -9.72 -16.37
N LEU A 354 -10.66 -8.96 -16.39
CA LEU A 354 -10.51 -7.72 -15.63
C LEU A 354 -11.54 -6.67 -16.05
N LEU A 355 -11.80 -6.55 -17.35
CA LEU A 355 -12.67 -5.52 -17.91
C LEU A 355 -14.14 -5.94 -18.01
N SER A 356 -14.46 -7.23 -17.97
CA SER A 356 -15.83 -7.73 -18.16
C SER A 356 -16.55 -8.07 -16.86
N GLY A 357 -15.87 -8.02 -15.71
CA GLY A 357 -16.46 -8.39 -14.41
C GLY A 357 -17.11 -9.79 -14.40
N LEU A 358 -16.79 -10.66 -15.37
CA LEU A 358 -17.52 -11.90 -15.67
C LEU A 358 -16.57 -13.06 -16.03
N SER A 359 -16.65 -14.09 -15.18
CA SER A 359 -16.35 -15.53 -15.30
C SER A 359 -15.20 -16.03 -16.18
N ALA A 360 -14.26 -16.72 -15.53
CA ALA A 360 -13.44 -17.75 -16.15
C ALA A 360 -14.34 -18.88 -16.71
N PRO A 361 -14.00 -19.50 -17.85
CA PRO A 361 -14.74 -20.64 -18.36
C PRO A 361 -14.66 -21.79 -17.35
N THR A 362 -15.82 -22.33 -16.96
CA THR A 362 -15.91 -23.67 -16.41
C THR A 362 -15.41 -24.65 -17.47
N PHE A 363 -14.18 -25.15 -17.31
CA PHE A 363 -13.76 -26.32 -18.05
C PHE A 363 -14.56 -27.51 -17.49
N GLY A 364 -15.59 -27.91 -18.22
CA GLY A 364 -16.29 -29.17 -17.99
C GLY A 364 -15.32 -30.32 -18.18
N GLY A 365 -14.85 -30.89 -17.06
CA GLY A 365 -14.18 -32.18 -17.04
C GLY A 365 -15.20 -33.26 -17.37
N GLY A 366 -15.09 -33.84 -18.56
CA GLY A 366 -15.83 -35.02 -18.93
C GLY A 366 -15.53 -36.16 -17.97
N ALA A 367 -16.57 -36.66 -17.29
CA ALA A 367 -16.58 -37.99 -16.72
C ALA A 367 -17.76 -38.73 -17.34
N VAL A 368 -17.42 -39.65 -18.24
CA VAL A 368 -18.30 -40.70 -18.76
C VAL A 368 -18.90 -41.44 -17.55
N SER A 369 -20.21 -41.41 -17.39
CA SER A 369 -20.91 -42.40 -16.57
C SER A 369 -22.04 -42.99 -17.39
N ARG A 370 -21.91 -44.30 -17.61
CA ARG A 370 -22.85 -45.16 -18.33
C ARG A 370 -24.20 -45.17 -17.63
N SER A 371 -25.26 -45.12 -18.43
CA SER A 371 -26.63 -45.44 -18.02
C SER A 371 -26.71 -46.78 -17.28
N PRO A 372 -27.63 -46.90 -16.31
CA PRO A 372 -28.46 -48.08 -16.17
C PRO A 372 -29.90 -47.72 -16.53
N LEU A 373 -30.42 -48.39 -17.55
CA LEU A 373 -31.83 -48.39 -17.90
C LEU A 373 -32.63 -49.09 -16.78
N LYS A 374 -33.72 -48.41 -16.41
CA LYS A 374 -34.92 -48.85 -15.68
C LYS A 374 -35.16 -50.36 -15.59
N ASN A 375 -35.44 -50.83 -14.37
CA ASN A 375 -36.52 -51.80 -14.16
C ASN A 375 -37.87 -51.06 -14.21
N PRO A 376 -38.92 -51.73 -14.70
CA PRO A 376 -40.08 -51.93 -13.85
C PRO A 376 -40.47 -53.41 -13.76
N SER A 377 -41.09 -53.69 -12.62
CA SER A 377 -41.64 -54.94 -12.13
C SER A 377 -42.88 -55.44 -12.90
N ASP A 378 -43.23 -56.69 -12.55
CA ASP A 378 -44.50 -57.41 -12.77
C ASP A 378 -44.66 -58.04 -14.17
N GLY A 379 -44.97 -59.33 -14.35
CA GLY A 379 -45.38 -60.43 -13.47
C GLY A 379 -46.07 -61.50 -14.33
N LEU A 380 -46.32 -62.67 -13.75
CA LEU A 380 -47.22 -63.75 -14.19
C LEU A 380 -46.61 -64.96 -14.94
N SER A 381 -46.81 -66.10 -14.23
CA SER A 381 -46.99 -67.48 -14.66
C SER A 381 -45.77 -68.35 -14.90
#